data_AF-A0A9D5EBD2-F1
#
_entry.id   AF-A0A9D5EBD2-F1
#
_cell.length_a   1.000
_cell.length_b   1.000
_cell.length_c   1.000
_cell.angle_alpha   90.00
_cell.angle_beta   90.00
_cell.angle_gamma   90.00
#
_symmetry.space_group_name_H-M   'P 1'
#
loop_
_entity.id
_entity.type
_entity.pdbx_description
1 polymer ?
#
loop_
_entity_poly.entity_id
_entity_poly.type
_entity_poly.pdbx_seq_one_letter_code
_entity_poly.pdbx_strand_id
1 'polypeptide(L)'
;MYAGRGLAGSSGLNDRIDAHAASHSSPTMDGMEITVLLFASVADRLGTRRLALDVPEEATVATARDLLLERFPAIEPFLPNLLYALDEEYVRVTQPLTQGATLALIPPVSGG
;
A
#
# COMPACT_ATOMS: atom_id res chain seq x y z
N MET A 1 -9.57 -68.70 24.86
CA MET A 1 -9.52 -68.33 23.42
C MET A 1 -10.27 -67.03 23.23
N TYR A 2 -9.62 -66.11 22.51
CA TYR A 2 -10.01 -64.76 22.09
C TYR A 2 -10.29 -63.67 23.14
N ALA A 3 -9.26 -62.83 23.28
CA ALA A 3 -9.31 -61.49 23.85
C ALA A 3 -10.17 -60.56 22.98
N GLY A 4 -11.10 -59.86 23.61
CA GLY A 4 -11.84 -58.74 23.02
C GLY A 4 -11.45 -57.44 23.72
N ARG A 5 -10.42 -56.76 23.20
CA ARG A 5 -10.02 -55.41 23.60
C ARG A 5 -10.99 -54.41 22.97
N GLY A 6 -11.93 -53.88 23.76
CA GLY A 6 -12.77 -52.74 23.38
C GLY A 6 -12.25 -51.46 24.02
N LEU A 7 -11.59 -50.62 23.22
CA LEU A 7 -11.15 -49.28 23.57
C LEU A 7 -12.37 -48.37 23.42
N ALA A 8 -12.88 -47.79 24.51
CA ALA A 8 -13.95 -46.80 24.46
C ALA A 8 -13.49 -45.54 25.22
N GLY A 9 -13.48 -44.40 24.52
CA GLY A 9 -13.33 -43.09 25.15
C GLY A 9 -12.29 -42.15 24.54
N SER A 10 -12.28 -41.97 23.21
CA SER A 10 -11.72 -40.75 22.61
C SER A 10 -12.86 -40.03 21.89
N SER A 11 -13.70 -39.34 22.66
CA SER A 11 -14.74 -38.45 22.14
C SER A 11 -14.32 -37.02 22.36
N GLY A 12 -14.17 -36.31 21.24
CA GLY A 12 -14.67 -34.97 21.13
C GLY A 12 -13.70 -33.86 21.51
N LEU A 13 -13.55 -32.96 20.53
CA LEU A 13 -13.24 -31.56 20.69
C LEU A 13 -11.76 -31.19 20.73
N ASN A 14 -11.12 -31.28 19.56
CA ASN A 14 -10.03 -30.34 19.26
C ASN A 14 -10.15 -29.83 17.82
N ASP A 15 -11.35 -29.41 17.45
CA ASP A 15 -11.62 -28.78 16.18
C ASP A 15 -12.72 -27.74 16.40
N ARG A 16 -12.32 -26.59 16.93
CA ARG A 16 -12.99 -25.28 16.81
C ARG A 16 -12.37 -24.27 17.76
N ILE A 17 -12.11 -23.10 17.17
CA ILE A 17 -11.84 -21.79 17.76
C ILE A 17 -10.45 -21.56 18.39
N ASP A 18 -9.44 -21.50 17.52
CA ASP A 18 -8.42 -20.45 17.63
C ASP A 18 -8.20 -19.83 16.24
N ALA A 19 -9.23 -19.14 15.76
CA ALA A 19 -9.21 -18.35 14.52
C ALA A 19 -9.50 -16.87 14.82
N HIS A 20 -8.97 -16.39 15.96
CA HIS A 20 -9.15 -15.01 16.40
C HIS A 20 -7.88 -14.38 16.97
N ALA A 21 -6.75 -14.63 16.33
CA ALA A 21 -5.51 -13.92 16.62
C ALA A 21 -4.58 -13.87 15.40
N ALA A 22 -5.09 -13.45 14.24
CA ALA A 22 -4.24 -12.64 13.37
C ALA A 22 -4.26 -11.22 13.94
N SER A 23 -3.60 -11.07 15.09
CA SER A 23 -3.12 -9.80 15.59
C SER A 23 -2.18 -9.24 14.54
N HIS A 24 -2.71 -8.53 13.56
CA HIS A 24 -1.95 -7.42 13.02
C HIS A 24 -2.11 -6.33 14.05
N SER A 25 -1.29 -6.41 15.11
CA SER A 25 -0.85 -5.24 15.85
C SER A 25 -0.68 -4.16 14.79
N SER A 26 -1.49 -3.10 14.86
CA SER A 26 -1.26 -1.91 14.04
C SER A 26 0.23 -1.64 14.16
N PRO A 27 1.03 -1.71 13.07
CA PRO A 27 2.40 -1.28 13.19
C PRO A 27 2.28 0.11 13.79
N THR A 28 2.98 0.34 14.90
CA THR A 28 3.21 1.70 15.37
C THR A 28 3.67 2.43 14.11
N MET A 29 2.79 3.25 13.54
CA MET A 29 3.04 3.96 12.31
C MET A 29 4.06 5.00 12.70
N ASP A 30 5.33 4.59 12.73
CA ASP A 30 6.40 5.49 12.37
C ASP A 30 6.18 5.73 10.87
N GLY A 31 5.26 6.66 10.65
CA GLY A 31 4.81 7.12 9.36
C GLY A 31 5.50 8.44 9.14
N MET A 32 6.05 8.61 7.94
CA MET A 32 6.53 9.90 7.49
C MET A 32 5.52 10.53 6.55
N GLU A 33 5.36 11.84 6.67
CA GLU A 33 4.56 12.60 5.73
C GLU A 33 5.42 12.99 4.53
N ILE A 34 4.89 12.74 3.33
CA ILE A 34 5.43 13.27 2.07
C ILE A 34 4.40 14.18 1.40
N THR A 35 4.89 15.07 0.54
CA THR A 35 4.05 15.88 -0.33
C THR A 35 3.93 15.22 -1.69
N VAL A 36 2.70 15.02 -2.17
CA VAL A 36 2.44 14.52 -3.53
C VAL A 36 1.96 15.68 -4.41
N LEU A 37 2.66 15.92 -5.52
CA LEU A 37 2.28 16.89 -6.54
C LEU A 37 1.62 16.19 -7.73
N LEU A 38 0.47 16.70 -8.14
CA LEU A 38 -0.34 16.17 -9.23
C LEU A 38 -0.36 17.18 -10.38
N PHE A 39 -0.20 16.68 -11.61
CA PHE A 39 -0.12 17.52 -12.81
C PHE A 39 -1.18 17.14 -13.85
N ALA A 40 -1.50 18.12 -14.70
CA ALA A 40 -2.36 17.97 -15.89
C ALA A 40 -3.62 17.12 -15.61
N SER A 41 -3.84 16.08 -16.42
CA SER A 41 -5.03 15.21 -16.34
C SER A 41 -5.17 14.48 -15.01
N VAL A 42 -4.08 14.24 -14.27
CA VAL A 42 -4.14 13.64 -12.94
C VAL A 42 -4.72 14.63 -11.94
N ALA A 43 -4.25 15.88 -11.97
CA ALA A 43 -4.75 16.93 -11.09
C ALA A 43 -6.21 17.29 -11.36
N ASP A 44 -6.60 17.35 -12.64
CA ASP A 44 -7.99 17.55 -13.05
C ASP A 44 -8.89 16.42 -12.52
N ARG A 45 -8.46 15.16 -12.71
CA ARG A 45 -9.22 14.00 -12.28
C ARG A 45 -9.37 13.90 -10.76
N LEU A 46 -8.34 14.29 -9.99
CA LEU A 46 -8.35 14.24 -8.53
C LEU A 46 -8.89 15.55 -7.91
N GLY A 47 -9.12 16.60 -8.69
CA GLY A 47 -9.61 17.90 -8.23
C GLY A 47 -8.63 18.66 -7.33
N THR A 48 -7.37 18.22 -7.24
CA THR A 48 -6.32 18.87 -6.46
C THR A 48 -4.97 18.77 -7.17
N ARG A 49 -4.09 19.73 -6.89
CA ARG A 49 -2.71 19.77 -7.42
C ARG A 49 -1.67 19.30 -6.42
N ARG A 50 -2.04 19.22 -5.14
CA ARG A 50 -1.14 18.83 -4.05
C ARG A 50 -1.93 18.14 -2.95
N LEU A 51 -1.34 17.13 -2.34
CA LEU A 51 -1.85 16.51 -1.12
C LEU A 51 -0.70 16.02 -0.24
N ALA A 52 -0.96 15.88 1.05
CA ALA A 52 -0.09 15.16 1.97
C ALA A 52 -0.48 13.67 1.97
N LEU A 53 0.53 12.81 1.96
CA LEU A 53 0.40 11.36 2.03
C LEU A 53 1.28 10.84 3.16
N ASP A 54 0.66 10.14 4.11
CA ASP A 54 1.36 9.40 5.15
C ASP A 54 1.82 8.06 4.57
N VAL A 55 3.10 7.74 4.74
CA VAL A 55 3.72 6.51 4.24
C VAL A 55 4.62 5.91 5.32
N PRO A 56 4.84 4.59 5.36
CA PRO A 56 5.78 4.00 6.31
C PRO A 56 7.21 4.54 6.12
N GLU A 57 8.03 4.56 7.17
CA GLU A 57 9.43 5.03 7.11
C GLU A 57 10.25 4.37 5.98
N GLU A 58 10.00 3.09 5.67
CA GLU A 58 10.69 2.32 4.64
C GLU A 58 9.95 2.34 3.28
N ALA A 59 9.07 3.33 3.06
CA ALA A 59 8.27 3.41 1.84
C ALA A 59 9.14 3.69 0.61
N THR A 60 8.69 3.15 -0.52
CA THR A 60 9.20 3.49 -1.85
C THR A 60 8.16 4.27 -2.64
N VAL A 61 8.56 4.81 -3.79
CA VAL A 61 7.62 5.40 -4.75
C VAL A 61 6.50 4.41 -5.12
N ALA A 62 6.79 3.11 -5.23
CA ALA A 62 5.77 2.08 -5.46
C ALA A 62 4.77 1.99 -4.30
N THR A 63 5.24 2.08 -3.06
CA THR A 63 4.39 2.09 -1.86
C THR A 63 3.48 3.31 -1.85
N ALA A 64 4.01 4.51 -2.09
CA ALA A 64 3.19 5.73 -2.16
C ALA A 64 2.17 5.67 -3.30
N ARG A 65 2.54 5.11 -4.46
CA ARG A 65 1.63 4.89 -5.58
C ARG A 65 0.48 3.96 -5.20
N ASP A 66 0.76 2.87 -4.50
CA ASP A 66 -0.27 1.91 -4.06
C ASP A 66 -1.24 2.57 -3.07
N LEU A 67 -0.71 3.28 -2.07
CA LEU A 67 -1.51 4.04 -1.11
C LEU A 67 -2.36 5.14 -1.80
N LEU A 68 -1.82 5.79 -2.83
CA LEU A 68 -2.58 6.74 -3.66
C LEU A 68 -3.69 6.06 -4.44
N LEU A 69 -3.47 4.85 -4.97
CA LEU A 69 -4.50 4.08 -5.67
C LEU A 69 -5.62 3.66 -4.72
N GLU A 70 -5.27 3.19 -3.53
CA GLU A 70 -6.23 2.83 -2.48
C GLU A 70 -7.08 4.05 -2.07
N ARG A 71 -6.45 5.21 -1.89
CA ARG A 71 -7.14 6.46 -1.50
C ARG A 71 -7.91 7.09 -2.65
N PHE A 72 -7.40 7.00 -3.87
CA PHE A 72 -7.97 7.61 -5.08
C PHE A 72 -7.98 6.59 -6.24
N PRO A 73 -8.96 5.66 -6.28
CA PRO A 73 -9.07 4.67 -7.36
C PRO A 73 -9.13 5.29 -8.77
N ALA A 74 -9.57 6.55 -8.86
CA ALA A 74 -9.57 7.33 -10.10
C ALA A 74 -8.19 7.54 -10.74
N ILE A 75 -7.09 7.26 -10.03
CA ILE A 75 -5.72 7.37 -10.52
C ILE A 75 -5.25 6.15 -11.33
N GLU A 76 -5.92 5.00 -11.17
CA GLU A 76 -5.61 3.73 -11.85
C GLU A 76 -5.26 3.85 -13.34
N PRO A 77 -6.06 4.56 -14.18
CA PRO A 77 -5.78 4.63 -15.62
C PRO A 77 -4.48 5.39 -15.96
N PHE A 78 -3.94 6.21 -15.05
CA PHE A 78 -2.71 6.96 -15.28
C PHE A 78 -1.46 6.16 -14.89
N LEU A 79 -1.56 5.27 -13.90
CA LEU A 79 -0.44 4.48 -13.36
C LEU A 79 0.48 3.82 -14.41
N PRO A 80 -0.02 3.18 -15.49
CA PRO A 80 0.85 2.52 -16.44
C PRO A 80 1.77 3.46 -17.24
N ASN A 81 1.43 4.74 -17.35
CA ASN A 81 2.18 5.71 -18.16
C ASN A 81 2.80 6.85 -17.32
N LEU A 82 2.63 6.81 -16.00
CA LEU A 82 3.13 7.84 -15.10
C LEU A 82 4.66 7.77 -14.97
N LEU A 83 5.29 8.93 -15.09
CA LEU A 83 6.65 9.17 -14.61
C LEU A 83 6.57 9.71 -13.18
N TYR A 84 7.63 9.44 -12.41
CA TYR A 84 7.75 9.86 -11.02
C TYR A 84 9.00 10.72 -10.87
N ALA A 85 8.89 11.80 -10.13
CA ALA A 85 10.06 12.58 -9.70
C ALA A 85 10.04 12.80 -8.19
N LEU A 86 11.18 12.57 -7.54
CA LEU A 86 11.40 12.83 -6.13
C LEU A 86 12.31 14.05 -6.01
N ASP A 87 11.85 15.08 -5.32
CA ASP A 87 12.61 16.34 -5.15
C ASP A 87 13.19 16.87 -6.47
N GLU A 88 12.33 16.93 -7.50
CA GLU A 88 12.64 17.43 -8.85
C GLU A 88 13.53 16.51 -9.72
N GLU A 89 13.95 15.34 -9.22
CA GLU A 89 14.72 14.34 -9.97
C GLU A 89 13.84 13.16 -10.41
N TYR A 90 13.93 12.74 -11.68
CA TYR A 90 13.21 11.56 -12.17
C TYR A 90 13.74 10.27 -11.54
N VAL A 91 12.83 9.48 -10.97
CA VAL A 91 13.16 8.27 -10.22
C VAL A 91 12.36 7.07 -10.68
N ARG A 92 12.85 5.88 -10.32
CA ARG A 92 12.12 4.63 -10.51
C ARG A 92 11.17 4.39 -9.35
N VAL A 93 10.18 3.52 -9.56
CA VAL A 93 9.23 3.11 -8.51
C VAL A 93 9.90 2.44 -7.30
N THR A 94 11.12 1.93 -7.46
CA THR A 94 11.92 1.30 -6.39
C THR A 94 12.69 2.30 -5.53
N GLN A 95 12.68 3.60 -5.87
CA GLN A 95 13.39 4.62 -5.11
C GLN A 95 12.77 4.74 -3.70
N PRO A 96 13.57 4.70 -2.63
CA PRO A 96 13.09 4.96 -1.27
C PRO A 96 12.67 6.42 -1.13
N LEU A 97 11.59 6.62 -0.40
CA LEU A 97 11.12 7.95 0.00
C LEU A 97 11.85 8.38 1.26
N THR A 98 11.92 9.70 1.47
CA THR A 98 12.48 10.29 2.69
C THR A 98 11.45 11.21 3.32
N GLN A 99 11.60 11.47 4.62
CA GLN A 99 10.66 12.32 5.34
C GLN A 99 10.62 13.72 4.74
N GLY A 100 9.40 14.22 4.49
CA GLY A 100 9.18 15.53 3.90
C GLY A 100 9.49 15.63 2.41
N ALA A 101 9.82 14.52 1.74
CA ALA A 101 10.11 14.52 0.32
C ALA A 101 8.90 14.95 -0.51
N THR A 102 9.18 15.49 -1.70
CA THR A 102 8.15 15.84 -2.67
C THR A 102 8.13 14.85 -3.82
N LEU A 103 7.04 14.08 -3.94
CA LEU A 103 6.80 13.15 -5.03
C LEU A 103 5.87 13.76 -6.08
N ALA A 104 6.36 13.97 -7.30
CA ALA A 104 5.55 14.41 -8.44
C ALA A 104 5.08 13.24 -9.29
N LEU A 105 3.78 13.23 -9.62
CA LEU A 105 3.18 12.32 -10.61
C LEU A 105 3.04 13.04 -11.95
N ILE A 106 3.85 12.63 -12.91
CA ILE A 106 4.03 13.32 -14.19
C ILE A 106 3.40 12.45 -15.28
N PRO A 107 2.15 12.75 -15.71
CA PRO A 107 1.56 12.07 -16.85
C PRO A 107 2.37 12.36 -18.12
N PRO A 108 2.31 11.48 -19.14
CA PRO A 108 3.00 11.73 -20.40
C PRO A 108 2.54 13.06 -20.96
N VAL A 109 3.50 13.94 -21.28
CA VAL A 109 3.19 15.21 -21.91
C VAL A 109 2.68 14.94 -23.32
N SER A 110 1.42 15.27 -23.58
CA SER A 110 0.94 15.43 -24.97
C SER A 110 1.57 16.70 -25.50
N GLY A 111 2.84 16.62 -25.92
CA GLY A 111 3.44 17.67 -26.71
C GLY A 111 2.56 17.89 -27.95
N GLY A 112 2.00 19.09 -28.06
CA GLY A 112 1.49 19.59 -29.33
C GLY A 112 2.63 19.92 -30.28
#